data_AF-A0A7W0K5B9-F1
#
_entry.id   AF-A0A7W0K5B9-F1
#
_cell.length_a   1.000
_cell.length_b   1.000
_cell.length_c   1.000
_cell.angle_alpha   90.00
_cell.angle_beta   90.00
_cell.angle_gamma   90.00
#
_symmetry.space_group_name_H-M   'P 1'
#
loop_
_entity.id
_entity.type
_entity.pdbx_description
1 polymer ?
#
loop_
_entity_poly.entity_id
_entity_poly.type
_entity_poly.pdbx_seq_one_letter_code
_entity_poly.pdbx_strand_id
1 'polypeptide(L)' 'SGHGGAGLGLAIARWIVDLHGGEIRAEQREPHGCRMVVTLPVGRQRAYQEVS' A
#
# COMPACT_ATOMS: atom_id res chain seq x y z
N SER A 1 -15.18 -19.88 -14.38
CA SER A 1 -15.51 -19.66 -12.96
C SER A 1 -14.22 -19.39 -12.21
N GLY A 2 -13.86 -18.10 -12.07
CA GLY A 2 -12.56 -17.69 -11.54
C GLY A 2 -12.41 -18.13 -10.09
N HIS A 3 -11.36 -18.89 -9.80
CA HIS A 3 -10.96 -19.22 -8.43
C HIS A 3 -10.56 -17.92 -7.76
N GLY A 4 -11.51 -17.28 -7.05
CA GLY A 4 -11.21 -16.19 -6.15
C GLY A 4 -10.14 -16.69 -5.20
N GLY A 5 -8.93 -16.14 -5.28
CA GLY A 5 -7.86 -16.45 -4.35
C GLY A 5 -8.39 -16.34 -2.93
N ALA A 6 -7.87 -17.14 -1.99
CA ALA A 6 -8.42 -17.42 -0.66
C ALA A 6 -8.60 -16.21 0.31
N GLY A 7 -8.82 -14.99 -0.18
CA GLY A 7 -8.90 -13.76 0.60
C GLY A 7 -7.55 -13.23 1.05
N LEU A 8 -6.45 -13.89 0.67
CA LEU A 8 -5.12 -13.63 1.22
C LEU A 8 -4.45 -12.35 0.70
N GLY A 9 -4.80 -11.89 -0.51
CA GLY A 9 -4.12 -10.76 -1.13
C GLY A 9 -4.16 -9.48 -0.29
N LEU A 10 -5.32 -9.18 0.31
CA LEU A 10 -5.47 -8.00 1.16
C LEU A 10 -4.80 -8.17 2.53
N ALA A 11 -4.80 -9.39 3.09
CA ALA A 11 -4.09 -9.70 4.33
C ALA A 11 -2.58 -9.54 4.16
N ILE A 12 -2.02 -10.01 3.03
CA ILE A 12 -0.61 -9.83 2.70
C ILE A 12 -0.29 -8.35 2.50
N ALA A 13 -1.12 -7.61 1.76
CA ALA A 13 -0.92 -6.18 1.57
C ALA A 13 -0.93 -5.42 2.90
N ARG A 14 -1.86 -5.76 3.81
CA ARG A 14 -1.92 -5.18 5.15
C ARG A 14 -0.64 -5.46 5.93
N TRP A 15 -0.19 -6.71 5.95
CA TRP A 15 1.04 -7.09 6.63
C TRP A 15 2.27 -6.33 6.11
N ILE A 16 2.41 -6.20 4.79
CA ILE A 16 3.50 -5.44 4.18
C ILE A 16 3.44 -3.97 4.62
N VAL A 17 2.26 -3.34 4.58
CA VAL A 17 2.11 -1.94 4.97
C VAL A 17 2.42 -1.73 6.45
N ASP A 18 1.93 -2.62 7.32
CA ASP A 18 2.22 -2.60 8.75
C ASP A 18 3.73 -2.74 9.02
N LEU A 19 4.43 -3.64 8.29
CA LEU A 19 5.90 -3.80 8.37
C LEU A 19 6.67 -2.52 8.00
N HIS A 20 6.13 -1.70 7.10
CA HIS A 20 6.73 -0.44 6.70
C HIS A 20 6.30 0.73 7.60
N GLY A 21 5.55 0.46 8.69
CA GLY A 21 5.03 1.49 9.58
C GLY A 21 4.00 2.40 8.91
N GLY A 22 3.33 1.91 7.87
CA GLY A 22 2.31 2.64 7.14
C GLY A 22 0.89 2.29 7.55
N GLU A 23 -0.05 2.78 6.76
CA GLU A 23 -1.48 2.53 6.91
C GLU A 23 -2.11 2.18 5.56
N ILE A 24 -3.06 1.23 5.55
CA ILE A 24 -3.89 0.91 4.39
C ILE A 24 -5.37 0.95 4.75
N ARG A 25 -6.18 1.60 3.91
CA ARG A 25 -7.64 1.73 4.06
C ARG A 25 -8.35 1.62 2.70
N ALA A 26 -9.61 1.20 2.74
CA ALA A 26 -10.48 1.18 1.58
C ALA A 26 -11.42 2.39 1.60
N GLU A 27 -11.59 3.02 0.44
CA GLU A 27 -12.53 4.10 0.20
C GLU A 27 -13.51 3.68 -0.91
N GLN A 28 -14.73 4.23 -0.84
CA GLN A 28 -15.63 4.16 -1.98
C GLN A 28 -15.10 5.04 -3.11
N ARG A 29 -15.19 4.55 -4.35
CA ARG A 29 -14.89 5.36 -5.53
C ARG A 29 -16.19 5.71 -6.22
N GLU A 30 -16.45 6.99 -6.43
CA GLU A 30 -17.59 7.44 -7.21
C GLU A 30 -17.30 7.32 -8.73
N PRO A 31 -18.31 7.02 -9.56
CA PRO A 31 -19.68 6.64 -9.17
C PRO A 31 -19.81 5.19 -8.67
N HIS A 32 -18.78 4.35 -8.86
CA HIS A 32 -18.76 2.95 -8.43
C HIS A 32 -17.31 2.46 -8.28
N GLY A 33 -17.12 1.47 -7.40
CA GLY A 33 -15.87 0.74 -7.24
C GLY A 33 -15.19 0.96 -5.87
N CYS A 34 -14.00 0.40 -5.73
CA CYS A 34 -13.19 0.46 -4.52
C CYS A 34 -11.86 1.16 -4.83
N ARG A 35 -11.46 2.10 -3.96
CA ARG A 35 -10.14 2.73 -3.98
C ARG A 35 -9.38 2.27 -2.73
N MET A 36 -8.27 1.58 -2.93
CA MET A 36 -7.33 1.28 -1.84
C MET A 36 -6.36 2.45 -1.68
N VAL A 37 -6.18 2.92 -0.45
CA VAL A 37 -5.28 4.02 -0.12
C VAL A 37 -4.21 3.51 0.82
N VAL A 38 -2.95 3.74 0.46
CA VAL A 38 -1.79 3.37 1.28
C VAL A 38 -1.00 4.63 1.60
N THR A 39 -0.67 4.82 2.87
CA THR A 39 0.21 5.87 3.36
C THR A 39 1.46 5.21 3.93
N LEU A 40 2.64 5.63 3.50
CA LEU A 40 3.92 5.15 4.02
C LEU A 40 4.74 6.33 4.55
N PRO A 41 5.55 6.13 5.61
CA PRO A 41 6.55 7.12 6.02
C PRO A 41 7.50 7.42 4.87
N VAL A 42 7.82 8.70 4.65
CA VAL A 42 8.86 9.06 3.68
C VAL A 42 10.22 8.64 4.24
N GLY A 43 10.93 7.78 3.50
CA GLY A 43 12.29 7.40 3.85
C GLY A 43 13.22 8.61 3.78
N ARG A 44 14.33 8.57 4.54
CA ARG A 44 15.37 9.59 4.41
C ARG A 44 15.93 9.54 2.99
N GLN A 45 15.54 10.52 2.17
CA GLN A 45 16.12 10.74 0.86
C GLN A 45 17.62 10.98 1.09
N ARG A 46 18.49 10.05 0.65
CA ARG A 46 19.90 10.38 0.53
C ARG A 46 19.95 11.46 -0.53
N ALA A 47 20.10 12.72 -0.11
CA ALA A 47 20.47 13.79 -1.02
C ALA A 47 21.64 13.25 -1.84
N TYR A 48 21.51 13.31 -3.17
CA TYR A 48 22.57 12.97 -4.10
C TYR A 48 23.85 13.64 -3.58
N GLN A 49 24.79 12.85 -3.06
CA GLN A 49 26.07 13.40 -2.62
C GLN A 49 26.78 13.78 -3.91
N GLU A 50 26.80 15.08 -4.22
CA GLU A 50 27.76 15.66 -5.15
C GLU A 50 29.14 15.15 -4.70
N VAL A 51 29.69 14.26 -5.52
CA VAL A 51 31.06 13.79 -5.40
C VAL A 51 31.94 14.99 -5.67
N SER A 52 32.87 15.22 -4.73
CA SER A 52 33.82 16.34 -4.69
C SER A 52 34.67 16.48 -5.94
#